data_AF-A0A968F927-F1
#
_entry.id   AF-A0A968F927-F1
#
_cell.length_a   1.000
_cell.length_b   1.000
_cell.length_c   1.000
_cell.angle_alpha   90.00
_cell.angle_beta   90.00
_cell.angle_gamma   90.00
#
_symmetry.space_group_name_H-M   'P 1'
#
loop_
_entity.id
_entity.type
_entity.pdbx_description
1 polymer ?
#
loop_
_entity_poly.entity_id
_entity_poly.type
_entity_poly.pdbx_seq_one_letter_code
_entity_poly.pdbx_strand_id
1 'polypeptide(L)'
;MGRVPAIQERRSRQRRGRPLSGHGATVLLAASALLVAGCGSVQPRPDGGEPVQADIAQTEIPEQLLLDVGIGVFDPGELSEEQTEEEGVHSEIREAEGRFIAVHLRRTMQPTGYWGAVRVIPTDTEAVDLYVQGEILRSDGEVLAVRVSAHDATGRQWLEREYEAAVEPDAYLDGVKGRRDAFQDLYNTIANDLVERRRELDADEVLEIRRVAKLRFASSVAPDPFADYLQSSGDGGLQAVRLPAENDPMMGRVLQIRQREYMLIDTLSAYYDNFYDDMWGSYEDWRVHRIKELENQRELGRKSLNRTLLGAAAIVGAIALEVAGVGGSTAGLRNLMILGGAVALKSGYDLGQQAKIHSDAIRELGESFQADVTPMLVEVEGQTMKLTGSAEAQYREWRKLLQQIYLTETGLVGLDPDQPDDDEASAPPPAQPPRIQLER
;
A
#
# COMPACT_ATOMS: atom_id res chain seq x y z
N MET A 1 -2.02 87.81 -31.34
CA MET A 1 -2.34 86.72 -30.38
C MET A 1 -0.99 86.23 -29.86
N GLY A 2 -0.59 86.28 -28.59
CA GLY A 2 -1.28 86.62 -27.32
C GLY A 2 -1.15 85.45 -26.34
N ARG A 3 -0.51 85.53 -25.17
CA ARG A 3 0.01 86.67 -24.36
C ARG A 3 1.43 86.43 -23.80
N VAL A 4 1.99 87.47 -23.17
CA VAL A 4 3.30 87.64 -22.48
C VAL A 4 3.03 88.53 -21.23
N PRO A 5 3.86 88.63 -20.14
CA PRO A 5 5.02 87.85 -19.65
C PRO A 5 4.60 86.85 -18.51
N ALA A 6 5.05 86.76 -17.22
CA ALA A 6 5.97 87.46 -16.28
C ALA A 6 6.08 86.64 -14.94
N ILE A 7 6.97 86.84 -13.94
CA ILE A 7 8.31 87.50 -13.78
C ILE A 7 8.97 87.09 -12.42
N GLN A 8 10.32 86.98 -12.32
CA GLN A 8 11.18 86.99 -11.09
C GLN A 8 10.91 85.91 -9.97
N GLU A 9 11.74 85.67 -8.92
CA GLU A 9 13.17 85.92 -8.60
C GLU A 9 13.74 84.88 -7.57
N ARG A 10 15.07 84.86 -7.39
CA ARG A 10 15.86 84.60 -6.14
C ARG A 10 15.85 83.26 -5.36
N ARG A 11 17.08 82.72 -5.30
CA ARG A 11 17.90 82.35 -4.10
C ARG A 11 17.35 81.34 -3.07
N SER A 12 18.17 80.32 -2.78
CA SER A 12 18.99 80.18 -1.53
C SER A 12 19.19 78.71 -1.08
N ARG A 13 20.19 78.54 -0.19
CA ARG A 13 20.60 77.32 0.55
C ARG A 13 19.37 76.65 1.22
N GLN A 14 19.35 75.36 1.58
CA GLN A 14 20.30 74.71 2.51
C GLN A 14 20.04 73.20 2.69
N ARG A 15 21.00 72.48 3.29
CA ARG A 15 20.92 71.05 3.67
C ARG A 15 19.70 70.71 4.56
N ARG A 16 19.04 69.56 4.31
CA ARG A 16 19.01 68.34 5.18
C ARG A 16 17.91 67.35 4.74
N GLY A 17 18.12 66.06 5.08
CA GLY A 17 17.05 65.05 5.24
C GLY A 17 16.54 64.36 3.97
N ARG A 18 16.88 63.08 3.81
CA ARG A 18 16.04 62.10 3.09
C ARG A 18 15.52 61.09 4.13
N PRO A 19 14.21 60.90 4.30
CA PRO A 19 13.66 59.83 5.13
C PRO A 19 13.71 58.49 4.37
N LEU A 20 13.65 57.38 5.12
CA LEU A 20 13.55 56.02 4.58
C LEU A 20 12.08 55.59 4.44
N SER A 21 11.65 55.39 3.20
CA SER A 21 10.50 54.58 2.76
C SER A 21 10.64 54.43 1.24
N GLY A 22 10.27 53.34 0.57
CA GLY A 22 9.66 52.07 1.00
C GLY A 22 9.19 51.34 -0.28
N HIS A 23 8.79 50.07 -0.18
CA HIS A 23 8.44 49.17 -1.31
C HIS A 23 9.64 48.73 -2.18
N GLY A 24 9.57 47.52 -2.73
CA GLY A 24 10.54 47.04 -3.76
C GLY A 24 11.37 45.78 -3.44
N ALA A 25 10.95 44.92 -2.49
CA ALA A 25 11.68 43.69 -2.15
C ALA A 25 10.74 42.50 -1.89
N THR A 26 9.83 42.22 -2.82
CA THR A 26 8.84 41.12 -2.73
C THR A 26 8.99 40.18 -3.94
N VAL A 27 10.19 39.63 -4.10
CA VAL A 27 10.54 38.67 -5.17
C VAL A 27 11.41 37.56 -4.56
N LEU A 28 10.81 36.76 -3.67
CA LEU A 28 11.47 35.61 -3.02
C LEU A 28 10.44 34.62 -2.45
N LEU A 29 9.44 34.27 -3.27
CA LEU A 29 8.36 33.33 -2.90
C LEU A 29 7.78 32.64 -4.16
N ALA A 30 8.67 32.14 -5.02
CA ALA A 30 8.33 31.56 -6.33
C ALA A 30 9.31 30.43 -6.75
N ALA A 31 9.76 29.61 -5.80
CA ALA A 31 10.77 28.57 -6.02
C ALA A 31 10.53 27.33 -5.11
N SER A 32 9.27 26.94 -4.91
CA SER A 32 8.89 25.84 -3.99
C SER A 32 7.63 25.08 -4.46
N ALA A 33 7.37 25.07 -5.77
CA ALA A 33 6.18 24.48 -6.38
C ALA A 33 6.58 23.64 -7.61
N LEU A 34 7.29 22.52 -7.37
CA LEU A 34 7.66 21.56 -8.40
C LEU A 34 7.97 20.14 -7.85
N LEU A 35 7.28 19.74 -6.78
CA LEU A 35 6.95 18.33 -6.57
C LEU A 35 5.55 18.14 -7.14
N VAL A 36 5.48 17.62 -8.36
CA VAL A 36 4.22 17.18 -8.96
C VAL A 36 3.89 15.83 -8.33
N ALA A 37 2.97 15.83 -7.36
CA ALA A 37 2.27 14.61 -6.97
C ALA A 37 1.53 14.11 -8.21
N GLY A 38 2.10 13.07 -8.84
CA GLY A 38 1.56 12.51 -10.07
C GLY A 38 0.38 11.62 -9.74
N CYS A 39 -0.83 12.17 -9.76
CA CYS A 39 -2.03 11.36 -9.90
C CYS A 39 -1.93 10.58 -11.21
N GLY A 40 -1.47 9.33 -11.11
CA GLY A 40 -1.39 8.35 -12.20
C GLY A 40 -2.79 7.87 -12.57
N SER A 41 -3.65 8.82 -12.94
CA SER A 41 -5.08 8.61 -13.16
C SER A 41 -5.32 7.65 -14.33
N VAL A 42 -5.35 6.37 -13.99
CA VAL A 42 -6.14 5.36 -14.68
C VAL A 42 -7.56 5.94 -14.73
N GLN A 43 -7.94 6.46 -15.90
CA GLN A 43 -9.22 7.14 -16.05
C GLN A 43 -10.33 6.08 -15.93
N PRO A 44 -11.36 6.31 -15.10
CA PRO A 44 -12.50 5.40 -15.00
C PRO A 44 -13.01 5.03 -16.39
N ARG A 45 -12.90 3.73 -16.69
CA ARG A 45 -12.95 3.20 -18.05
C ARG A 45 -14.33 3.46 -18.65
N PRO A 46 -14.47 4.28 -19.71
CA PRO A 46 -15.73 4.34 -20.45
C PRO A 46 -15.94 3.00 -21.15
N ASP A 47 -17.17 2.49 -21.14
CA ASP A 47 -17.54 1.18 -21.68
C ASP A 47 -16.93 0.92 -23.07
N GLY A 48 -16.06 -0.10 -23.17
CA GLY A 48 -15.56 -0.60 -24.46
C GLY A 48 -14.17 -0.16 -24.92
N GLY A 49 -13.32 0.43 -24.07
CA GLY A 49 -11.88 0.59 -24.39
C GLY A 49 -11.14 -0.76 -24.52
N GLU A 50 -10.05 -0.82 -25.30
CA GLU A 50 -9.23 -2.05 -25.46
C GLU A 50 -8.46 -2.41 -24.17
N PRO A 51 -8.55 -3.65 -23.63
CA PRO A 51 -7.94 -4.02 -22.35
C PRO A 51 -6.43 -3.77 -22.29
N VAL A 52 -5.96 -3.19 -21.19
CA VAL A 52 -4.54 -2.90 -20.94
C VAL A 52 -3.81 -4.24 -20.87
N GLN A 53 -2.87 -4.47 -21.79
CA GLN A 53 -2.02 -5.66 -21.74
C GLN A 53 -0.83 -5.41 -20.81
N ALA A 54 -0.40 -6.44 -20.07
CA ALA A 54 0.89 -6.42 -19.42
C ALA A 54 1.99 -6.40 -20.49
N ASP A 55 2.97 -5.51 -20.34
CA ASP A 55 4.12 -5.41 -21.24
C ASP A 55 5.04 -6.62 -21.04
N ILE A 56 5.42 -7.28 -22.13
CA ILE A 56 6.22 -8.52 -22.13
C ILE A 56 7.57 -8.26 -22.82
N ALA A 57 8.66 -8.68 -22.18
CA ALA A 57 10.01 -8.56 -22.70
C ALA A 57 10.16 -9.27 -24.06
N GLN A 58 10.29 -8.47 -25.13
CA GLN A 58 10.46 -8.95 -26.51
C GLN A 58 11.83 -9.60 -26.79
N THR A 59 12.76 -9.47 -25.85
CA THR A 59 14.12 -10.03 -25.88
C THR A 59 14.47 -10.55 -24.49
N GLU A 60 15.13 -11.69 -24.40
CA GLU A 60 15.71 -12.19 -23.15
C GLU A 60 16.71 -11.18 -22.56
N ILE A 61 16.59 -10.88 -21.27
CA ILE A 61 17.42 -9.90 -20.57
C ILE A 61 18.39 -10.67 -19.66
N PRO A 62 19.71 -10.42 -19.71
CA PRO A 62 20.69 -11.16 -18.93
C PRO A 62 20.37 -11.17 -17.43
N GLU A 63 20.50 -12.33 -16.78
CA GLU A 63 20.16 -12.56 -15.36
C GLU A 63 20.78 -11.53 -14.40
N GLN A 64 22.03 -11.11 -14.67
CA GLN A 64 22.72 -10.07 -13.88
C GLN A 64 22.02 -8.70 -13.91
N LEU A 65 21.25 -8.41 -14.96
CA LEU A 65 20.48 -7.17 -15.15
C LEU A 65 19.00 -7.31 -14.75
N LEU A 66 18.52 -8.48 -14.34
CA LEU A 66 17.22 -8.64 -13.71
C LEU A 66 17.27 -8.14 -12.27
N LEU A 67 16.27 -7.39 -11.81
CA LEU A 67 16.17 -6.95 -10.41
C LEU A 67 15.25 -7.91 -9.65
N ASP A 68 15.67 -8.37 -8.47
CA ASP A 68 14.80 -9.15 -7.58
C ASP A 68 13.84 -8.22 -6.84
N VAL A 69 12.53 -8.51 -6.91
CA VAL A 69 11.46 -7.59 -6.49
C VAL A 69 10.72 -8.14 -5.28
N GLY A 70 10.62 -7.33 -4.23
CA GLY A 70 9.70 -7.55 -3.12
C GLY A 70 8.42 -6.74 -3.32
N ILE A 71 7.27 -7.39 -3.17
CA ILE A 71 5.96 -6.73 -3.05
C ILE A 71 5.52 -6.94 -1.60
N GLY A 72 5.37 -5.86 -0.84
CA GLY A 72 4.79 -5.92 0.50
C GLY A 72 3.32 -6.36 0.43
N VAL A 73 2.82 -6.98 1.51
CA VAL A 73 1.36 -7.04 1.72
C VAL A 73 0.84 -5.61 1.73
N PHE A 74 -0.21 -5.31 0.97
CA PHE A 74 -0.75 -3.94 0.90
C PHE A 74 -1.40 -3.58 2.24
N ASP A 75 -1.15 -2.35 2.70
CA ASP A 75 -1.76 -1.79 3.89
C ASP A 75 -3.29 -1.72 3.70
N PRO A 76 -4.09 -2.23 4.65
CA PRO A 76 -5.56 -2.16 4.56
C PRO A 76 -6.10 -0.71 4.55
N GLY A 77 -5.36 0.25 5.09
CA GLY A 77 -5.83 1.60 5.37
C GLY A 77 -6.75 1.68 6.60
N GLU A 78 -6.93 2.88 7.14
CA GLU A 78 -7.91 3.12 8.22
C GLU A 78 -9.33 3.21 7.64
N LEU A 79 -10.20 2.26 7.98
CA LEU A 79 -11.63 2.33 7.68
C LEU A 79 -12.35 3.24 8.68
N SER A 80 -12.94 4.33 8.19
CA SER A 80 -13.90 5.12 8.98
C SER A 80 -15.24 4.39 9.18
N GLU A 81 -16.04 4.83 10.16
CA GLU A 81 -17.43 4.33 10.33
C GLU A 81 -18.26 4.57 9.05
N GLU A 82 -18.07 5.72 8.39
CA GLU A 82 -18.73 6.10 7.13
C GLU A 82 -18.36 5.13 5.99
N GLN A 83 -17.07 4.85 5.77
CA GLN A 83 -16.62 3.86 4.78
C GLN A 83 -17.06 2.43 5.12
N THR A 84 -17.11 2.07 6.40
CA THR A 84 -17.61 0.77 6.85
C THR A 84 -19.08 0.57 6.46
N GLU A 85 -19.91 1.61 6.56
CA GLU A 85 -21.31 1.59 6.13
C GLU A 85 -21.48 1.69 4.60
N GLU A 86 -20.72 2.55 3.91
CA GLU A 86 -20.82 2.75 2.45
C GLU A 86 -20.16 1.63 1.62
N GLU A 87 -18.87 1.36 1.83
CA GLU A 87 -18.12 0.31 1.12
C GLU A 87 -18.63 -1.09 1.54
N GLY A 88 -19.19 -1.22 2.75
CA GLY A 88 -19.73 -2.48 3.28
C GLY A 88 -18.64 -3.50 3.58
N VAL A 89 -17.48 -3.00 4.04
CA VAL A 89 -16.23 -3.73 4.26
C VAL A 89 -15.90 -3.72 5.75
N HIS A 90 -15.33 -4.81 6.24
CA HIS A 90 -14.76 -4.90 7.58
C HIS A 90 -13.23 -5.03 7.50
N SER A 91 -12.54 -4.63 8.58
CA SER A 91 -11.07 -4.67 8.72
C SER A 91 -10.46 -5.99 8.24
N GLU A 92 -11.08 -7.11 8.59
CA GLU A 92 -10.62 -8.47 8.31
C GLU A 92 -10.74 -8.84 6.83
N ILE A 93 -11.74 -8.27 6.12
CA ILE A 93 -11.85 -8.36 4.66
C ILE A 93 -10.75 -7.52 4.04
N ARG A 94 -10.57 -6.28 4.50
CA ARG A 94 -9.60 -5.33 3.93
C ARG A 94 -8.14 -5.80 4.13
N GLU A 95 -7.83 -6.47 5.24
CA GLU A 95 -6.58 -7.22 5.42
C GLU A 95 -6.42 -8.37 4.40
N ALA A 96 -7.48 -9.13 4.13
CA ALA A 96 -7.47 -10.22 3.17
C ALA A 96 -7.26 -9.69 1.74
N GLU A 97 -7.89 -8.57 1.39
CA GLU A 97 -7.65 -7.82 0.15
C GLU A 97 -6.19 -7.40 0.01
N GLY A 98 -5.56 -6.88 1.08
CA GLY A 98 -4.15 -6.48 1.05
C GLY A 98 -3.19 -7.62 0.70
N ARG A 99 -3.52 -8.85 1.13
CA ARG A 99 -2.79 -10.08 0.78
C ARG A 99 -3.12 -10.53 -0.65
N PHE A 100 -4.38 -10.46 -1.06
CA PHE A 100 -4.83 -10.85 -2.41
C PHE A 100 -4.20 -9.97 -3.49
N ILE A 101 -4.22 -8.64 -3.31
CA ILE A 101 -3.69 -7.63 -4.23
C ILE A 101 -2.18 -7.83 -4.43
N ALA A 102 -1.43 -8.04 -3.33
CA ALA A 102 0.02 -8.30 -3.39
C ALA A 102 0.34 -9.57 -4.20
N VAL A 103 -0.38 -10.68 -3.97
CA VAL A 103 -0.19 -11.93 -4.74
C VAL A 103 -0.59 -11.75 -6.21
N HIS A 104 -1.68 -11.04 -6.49
CA HIS A 104 -2.12 -10.85 -7.88
C HIS A 104 -1.20 -9.92 -8.68
N LEU A 105 -0.66 -8.87 -8.05
CA LEU A 105 0.39 -8.03 -8.64
C LEU A 105 1.66 -8.86 -8.90
N ARG A 106 2.07 -9.73 -7.97
CA ARG A 106 3.19 -10.68 -8.15
C ARG A 106 2.95 -11.62 -9.34
N ARG A 107 1.76 -12.23 -9.42
CA ARG A 107 1.33 -13.12 -10.53
C ARG A 107 1.23 -12.37 -11.87
N THR A 108 0.97 -11.06 -11.85
CA THR A 108 0.95 -10.18 -13.05
C THR A 108 2.37 -9.80 -13.50
N MET A 109 3.26 -9.40 -12.57
CA MET A 109 4.62 -8.96 -12.88
C MET A 109 5.55 -10.11 -13.28
N GLN A 110 5.53 -11.25 -12.57
CA GLN A 110 6.50 -12.33 -12.77
C GLN A 110 6.59 -12.88 -14.22
N PRO A 111 5.50 -13.09 -14.98
CA PRO A 111 5.57 -13.60 -16.35
C PRO A 111 6.03 -12.58 -17.40
N THR A 112 6.19 -11.30 -17.05
CA THR A 112 6.58 -10.24 -18.02
C THR A 112 8.02 -10.39 -18.55
N GLY A 113 8.90 -11.12 -17.86
CA GLY A 113 10.31 -11.24 -18.20
C GLY A 113 11.17 -10.01 -17.89
N TYR A 114 10.59 -8.97 -17.27
CA TYR A 114 11.34 -7.77 -16.87
C TYR A 114 12.00 -7.87 -15.47
N TRP A 115 11.73 -8.93 -14.70
CA TRP A 115 12.14 -9.05 -13.30
C TRP A 115 12.89 -10.35 -13.02
N GLY A 116 13.60 -10.39 -11.90
CA GLY A 116 14.18 -11.62 -11.35
C GLY A 116 13.10 -12.46 -10.68
N ALA A 117 13.35 -12.87 -9.43
CA ALA A 117 12.27 -13.40 -8.60
C ALA A 117 11.42 -12.24 -8.04
N VAL A 118 10.11 -12.27 -8.31
CA VAL A 118 9.11 -11.38 -7.72
C VAL A 118 8.43 -12.12 -6.56
N ARG A 119 8.45 -11.55 -5.36
CA ARG A 119 8.01 -12.23 -4.11
C ARG A 119 6.96 -11.41 -3.38
N VAL A 120 6.04 -12.06 -2.66
CA VAL A 120 5.25 -11.38 -1.62
C VAL A 120 6.01 -11.49 -0.30
N ILE A 121 6.14 -10.37 0.41
CA ILE A 121 6.95 -10.26 1.63
C ILE A 121 6.06 -9.73 2.77
N PRO A 122 6.06 -10.36 3.96
CA PRO A 122 5.14 -9.99 5.05
C PRO A 122 5.47 -8.64 5.71
N THR A 123 6.71 -8.15 5.55
CA THR A 123 7.21 -6.91 6.15
C THR A 123 8.52 -6.53 5.45
N ASP A 124 9.03 -5.32 5.69
CA ASP A 124 10.16 -4.74 4.97
C ASP A 124 11.44 -5.61 5.03
N THR A 125 12.20 -5.63 3.94
CA THR A 125 13.46 -6.40 3.86
C THR A 125 14.58 -5.63 3.17
N GLU A 126 15.78 -5.84 3.68
CA GLU A 126 17.05 -5.36 3.12
C GLU A 126 17.57 -6.27 2.00
N ALA A 127 16.87 -7.37 1.68
CA ALA A 127 17.34 -8.42 0.78
C ALA A 127 16.92 -8.27 -0.69
N VAL A 128 15.99 -7.38 -1.03
CA VAL A 128 15.51 -7.19 -2.42
C VAL A 128 16.25 -6.05 -3.13
N ASP A 129 16.24 -6.06 -4.45
CA ASP A 129 16.87 -5.02 -5.27
C ASP A 129 15.88 -3.87 -5.58
N LEU A 130 14.58 -4.19 -5.64
CA LEU A 130 13.45 -3.26 -5.74
C LEU A 130 12.37 -3.67 -4.72
N TYR A 131 11.82 -2.71 -3.97
CA TYR A 131 10.67 -2.93 -3.08
C TYR A 131 9.47 -2.11 -3.52
N VAL A 132 8.30 -2.74 -3.53
CA VAL A 132 7.01 -2.17 -3.93
C VAL A 132 6.05 -2.29 -2.74
N GLN A 133 5.50 -1.16 -2.32
CA GLN A 133 4.56 -1.05 -1.21
C GLN A 133 3.24 -0.48 -1.73
N GLY A 134 2.13 -0.75 -1.05
CA GLY A 134 0.85 -0.16 -1.41
C GLY A 134 -0.13 -0.10 -0.25
N GLU A 135 -1.17 0.68 -0.45
CA GLU A 135 -2.20 1.05 0.53
C GLU A 135 -3.55 1.08 -0.18
N ILE A 136 -4.57 0.43 0.39
CA ILE A 136 -5.90 0.36 -0.20
C ILE A 136 -6.69 1.60 0.20
N LEU A 137 -6.94 2.49 -0.76
CA LEU A 137 -7.70 3.71 -0.56
C LEU A 137 -9.22 3.46 -0.61
N ARG A 138 -9.64 2.48 -1.42
CA ARG A 138 -11.05 2.05 -1.57
C ARG A 138 -11.10 0.65 -2.20
N SER A 139 -12.02 -0.18 -1.75
CA SER A 139 -12.36 -1.44 -2.42
C SER A 139 -13.77 -1.88 -2.02
N ASP A 140 -14.74 -1.67 -2.91
CA ASP A 140 -16.17 -1.95 -2.67
C ASP A 140 -16.80 -2.97 -3.63
N GLY A 141 -15.98 -3.56 -4.51
CA GLY A 141 -16.39 -4.50 -5.55
C GLY A 141 -16.85 -3.85 -6.87
N GLU A 142 -17.05 -2.53 -6.91
CA GLU A 142 -17.24 -1.75 -8.13
C GLU A 142 -15.99 -0.92 -8.45
N VAL A 143 -15.38 -0.30 -7.44
CA VAL A 143 -14.16 0.50 -7.53
C VAL A 143 -13.07 -0.11 -6.66
N LEU A 144 -11.88 -0.28 -7.24
CA LEU A 144 -10.63 -0.54 -6.53
C LEU A 144 -9.70 0.67 -6.72
N ALA A 145 -9.30 1.31 -5.62
CA ALA A 145 -8.32 2.38 -5.62
C ALA A 145 -7.17 2.05 -4.66
N VAL A 146 -5.94 2.12 -5.16
CA VAL A 146 -4.72 1.83 -4.39
C VAL A 146 -3.67 2.92 -4.60
N ARG A 147 -3.01 3.33 -3.52
CA ARG A 147 -1.74 4.06 -3.60
C ARG A 147 -0.64 3.01 -3.68
N VAL A 148 0.30 3.16 -4.62
CA VAL A 148 1.46 2.28 -4.75
C VAL A 148 2.72 3.15 -4.82
N SER A 149 3.70 2.82 -3.99
CA SER A 149 5.05 3.38 -4.04
C SER A 149 6.05 2.27 -4.35
N ALA A 150 7.16 2.65 -4.99
CA ALA A 150 8.25 1.73 -5.24
C ALA A 150 9.59 2.46 -5.08
N HIS A 151 10.56 1.80 -4.44
CA HIS A 151 11.91 2.31 -4.25
C HIS A 151 12.93 1.19 -4.44
N ASP A 152 14.04 1.50 -5.10
CA ASP A 152 15.14 0.55 -5.24
C ASP A 152 16.04 0.52 -3.99
N ALA A 153 16.95 -0.45 -3.93
CA ALA A 153 17.84 -0.63 -2.78
C ALA A 153 18.74 0.59 -2.47
N THR A 154 18.96 1.50 -3.43
CA THR A 154 19.67 2.78 -3.23
C THR A 154 18.81 3.83 -2.51
N GLY A 155 17.54 3.54 -2.21
CA GLY A 155 16.59 4.49 -1.63
C GLY A 155 16.03 5.48 -2.65
N ARG A 156 16.34 5.33 -3.94
CA ARG A 156 15.75 6.12 -5.02
C ARG A 156 14.31 5.67 -5.25
N GLN A 157 13.36 6.58 -5.03
CA GLN A 157 11.96 6.38 -5.36
C GLN A 157 11.77 6.29 -6.89
N TRP A 158 11.07 5.26 -7.34
CA TRP A 158 10.75 4.99 -8.74
C TRP A 158 9.42 5.61 -9.12
N LEU A 159 8.40 5.38 -8.29
CA LEU A 159 7.08 5.97 -8.39
C LEU A 159 6.42 6.06 -7.01
N GLU A 160 5.43 6.93 -6.94
CA GLU A 160 4.41 7.01 -5.90
C GLU A 160 3.18 7.58 -6.61
N ARG A 161 2.17 6.74 -6.80
CA ARG A 161 1.00 7.02 -7.65
C ARG A 161 -0.24 6.38 -7.06
N GLU A 162 -1.38 7.01 -7.28
CA GLU A 162 -2.70 6.46 -6.98
C GLU A 162 -3.31 5.93 -8.28
N TYR A 163 -3.76 4.67 -8.25
CA TYR A 163 -4.35 3.95 -9.38
C TYR A 163 -5.80 3.60 -8.99
N GLU A 164 -6.77 3.93 -9.84
CA GLU A 164 -8.19 3.67 -9.63
C GLU A 164 -8.76 2.93 -10.84
N ALA A 165 -9.51 1.87 -10.61
CA ALA A 165 -10.28 1.21 -11.66
C ALA A 165 -11.72 0.95 -11.18
N ALA A 166 -12.67 1.25 -12.06
CA ALA A 166 -14.08 0.93 -11.90
C ALA A 166 -14.46 -0.21 -12.87
N VAL A 167 -15.31 -1.14 -12.43
CA VAL A 167 -15.77 -2.29 -13.22
C VAL A 167 -17.27 -2.47 -13.12
N GLU A 168 -17.90 -2.83 -14.25
CA GLU A 168 -19.31 -3.23 -14.32
C GLU A 168 -19.49 -4.71 -13.89
N PRO A 169 -20.70 -5.16 -13.47
CA PRO A 169 -20.92 -6.51 -12.94
C PRO A 169 -20.50 -7.65 -13.87
N ASP A 170 -20.55 -7.44 -15.18
CA ASP A 170 -20.16 -8.43 -16.19
C ASP A 170 -18.64 -8.68 -16.25
N ALA A 171 -17.80 -7.79 -15.70
CA ALA A 171 -16.34 -7.98 -15.66
C ALA A 171 -15.92 -9.24 -14.89
N TYR A 172 -16.72 -9.65 -13.90
CA TYR A 172 -16.53 -10.87 -13.11
C TYR A 172 -16.99 -12.15 -13.83
N LEU A 173 -17.72 -12.06 -14.95
CA LEU A 173 -18.09 -13.23 -15.76
C LEU A 173 -16.93 -13.72 -16.64
N ASP A 174 -15.98 -12.82 -16.91
CA ASP A 174 -14.81 -13.01 -17.77
C ASP A 174 -13.54 -13.39 -16.96
N GLY A 175 -13.71 -13.63 -15.66
CA GLY A 175 -12.66 -13.94 -14.68
C GLY A 175 -11.99 -15.29 -14.93
N VAL A 176 -10.67 -15.33 -14.72
CA VAL A 176 -9.87 -16.57 -14.82
C VAL A 176 -8.95 -16.65 -13.60
N LYS A 177 -9.28 -17.55 -12.68
CA LYS A 177 -8.55 -17.76 -11.41
C LYS A 177 -7.04 -17.70 -11.57
N GLY A 178 -6.42 -16.73 -10.88
CA GLY A 178 -4.97 -16.54 -10.88
C GLY A 178 -4.35 -16.05 -12.20
N ARG A 179 -5.15 -15.59 -13.17
CA ARG A 179 -4.67 -15.11 -14.49
C ARG A 179 -5.38 -13.85 -15.01
N ARG A 180 -6.63 -13.63 -14.61
CA ARG A 180 -7.42 -12.44 -14.98
C ARG A 180 -8.43 -12.13 -13.89
N ASP A 181 -8.13 -11.14 -13.06
CA ASP A 181 -9.10 -10.52 -12.15
C ASP A 181 -9.98 -9.51 -12.91
N ALA A 182 -11.13 -9.12 -12.34
CA ALA A 182 -11.96 -8.06 -12.91
C ALA A 182 -11.18 -6.74 -13.04
N PHE A 183 -10.30 -6.42 -12.09
CA PHE A 183 -9.47 -5.22 -12.10
C PHE A 183 -8.11 -5.43 -12.81
N GLN A 184 -7.93 -6.45 -13.66
CA GLN A 184 -6.63 -6.78 -14.29
C GLN A 184 -5.96 -5.58 -14.99
N ASP A 185 -6.73 -4.65 -15.54
CA ASP A 185 -6.19 -3.41 -16.14
C ASP A 185 -5.36 -2.56 -15.17
N LEU A 186 -5.77 -2.49 -13.89
CA LEU A 186 -5.07 -1.75 -12.84
C LEU A 186 -3.73 -2.40 -12.50
N TYR A 187 -3.70 -3.72 -12.33
CA TYR A 187 -2.47 -4.48 -12.07
C TYR A 187 -1.51 -4.43 -13.26
N ASN A 188 -2.04 -4.51 -14.49
CA ASN A 188 -1.25 -4.36 -15.70
C ASN A 188 -0.68 -2.94 -15.82
N THR A 189 -1.43 -1.90 -15.43
CA THR A 189 -0.91 -0.52 -15.42
C THR A 189 0.21 -0.34 -14.38
N ILE A 190 0.04 -0.82 -13.14
CA ILE A 190 1.11 -0.77 -12.11
C ILE A 190 2.37 -1.51 -12.59
N ALA A 191 2.21 -2.70 -13.18
CA ALA A 191 3.32 -3.46 -13.74
C ALA A 191 4.02 -2.72 -14.90
N ASN A 192 3.25 -2.07 -15.78
CA ASN A 192 3.76 -1.32 -16.92
C ASN A 192 4.51 -0.04 -16.48
N ASP A 193 3.98 0.72 -15.51
CA ASP A 193 4.65 1.91 -14.95
C ASP A 193 6.02 1.57 -14.33
N LEU A 194 6.12 0.42 -13.65
CA LEU A 194 7.39 -0.10 -13.15
C LEU A 194 8.34 -0.53 -14.28
N VAL A 195 7.82 -1.13 -15.36
CA VAL A 195 8.60 -1.46 -16.56
C VAL A 195 9.09 -0.21 -17.29
N GLU A 196 8.30 0.86 -17.38
CA GLU A 196 8.73 2.15 -17.94
C GLU A 196 9.94 2.70 -17.16
N ARG A 197 9.83 2.83 -15.83
CA ARG A 197 10.96 3.33 -15.01
C ARG A 197 12.20 2.43 -15.13
N ARG A 198 12.02 1.11 -15.21
CA ARG A 198 13.11 0.14 -15.38
C ARG A 198 13.78 0.21 -16.76
N ARG A 199 13.09 0.68 -17.81
CA ARG A 199 13.65 0.90 -19.16
C ARG A 199 14.50 2.17 -19.27
N GLU A 200 14.36 3.11 -18.34
CA GLU A 200 15.17 4.33 -18.29
C GLU A 200 16.57 4.11 -17.68
N LEU A 201 16.76 3.00 -16.95
CA LEU A 201 18.04 2.65 -16.32
C LEU A 201 19.00 2.01 -17.32
N ASP A 202 20.28 2.38 -17.24
CA ASP A 202 21.34 1.67 -17.97
C ASP A 202 21.85 0.42 -17.21
N ALA A 203 22.74 -0.34 -17.86
CA ALA A 203 23.27 -1.58 -17.29
C ALA A 203 24.16 -1.35 -16.05
N ASP A 204 24.85 -0.21 -15.95
CA ASP A 204 25.69 0.11 -14.79
C ASP A 204 24.85 0.63 -13.62
N GLU A 205 23.77 1.39 -13.87
CA GLU A 205 22.78 1.74 -12.84
C GLU A 205 22.11 0.49 -12.24
N VAL A 206 21.67 -0.45 -13.07
CA VAL A 206 21.09 -1.72 -12.60
C VAL A 206 22.10 -2.53 -11.78
N LEU A 207 23.37 -2.58 -12.20
CA LEU A 207 24.42 -3.28 -11.44
C LEU A 207 24.78 -2.55 -10.13
N GLU A 208 24.67 -1.22 -10.06
CA GLU A 208 24.81 -0.45 -8.82
C GLU A 208 23.65 -0.73 -7.85
N ILE A 209 22.39 -0.76 -8.31
CA ILE A 209 21.24 -1.12 -7.47
C ILE A 209 21.46 -2.49 -6.81
N ARG A 210 21.82 -3.52 -7.60
CA ARG A 210 22.07 -4.88 -7.06
C ARG A 210 23.33 -4.97 -6.19
N ARG A 211 24.30 -4.09 -6.38
CA ARG A 211 25.50 -3.95 -5.53
C ARG A 211 25.13 -3.33 -4.18
N VAL A 212 24.40 -2.22 -4.20
CA VAL A 212 23.91 -1.54 -2.98
C VAL A 212 22.97 -2.46 -2.22
N ALA A 213 22.06 -3.21 -2.87
CA ALA A 213 21.24 -4.23 -2.22
C ALA A 213 22.08 -5.29 -1.47
N LYS A 214 23.18 -5.75 -2.05
CA LYS A 214 24.06 -6.76 -1.41
C LYS A 214 24.82 -6.16 -0.22
N LEU A 215 25.28 -4.92 -0.33
CA LEU A 215 25.98 -4.22 0.76
C LEU A 215 25.04 -3.77 1.88
N ARG A 216 23.84 -3.31 1.55
CA ARG A 216 22.78 -2.90 2.49
C ARG A 216 22.32 -4.11 3.31
N PHE A 217 22.08 -5.24 2.65
CA PHE A 217 21.88 -6.52 3.32
C PHE A 217 23.06 -6.88 4.24
N ALA A 218 24.31 -6.74 3.75
CA ALA A 218 25.51 -7.02 4.52
C ALA A 218 25.59 -6.19 5.81
N SER A 219 25.40 -4.87 5.73
CA SER A 219 25.36 -3.98 6.89
C SER A 219 24.22 -4.33 7.86
N SER A 220 23.10 -4.89 7.38
CA SER A 220 21.97 -5.32 8.24
C SER A 220 22.20 -6.63 9.01
N VAL A 221 23.10 -7.50 8.52
CA VAL A 221 23.50 -8.77 9.17
C VAL A 221 24.81 -8.60 9.96
N ALA A 222 25.68 -7.73 9.48
CA ALA A 222 27.06 -7.55 9.93
C ALA A 222 27.44 -6.06 9.92
N PRO A 223 27.00 -5.27 10.92
CA PRO A 223 27.23 -3.82 10.92
C PRO A 223 28.71 -3.44 10.85
N ASP A 224 29.53 -3.88 11.81
CA ASP A 224 30.92 -3.39 11.94
C ASP A 224 31.80 -3.68 10.71
N PRO A 225 31.78 -4.88 10.10
CA PRO A 225 32.59 -5.16 8.91
C PRO A 225 32.13 -4.41 7.66
N PHE A 226 30.88 -3.94 7.61
CA PHE A 226 30.28 -3.33 6.41
C PHE A 226 29.83 -1.86 6.58
N ALA A 227 30.02 -1.23 7.75
CA ALA A 227 29.61 0.16 8.01
C ALA A 227 30.20 1.17 7.02
N ASP A 228 31.46 0.97 6.63
CA ASP A 228 32.23 1.82 5.71
C ASP A 228 31.85 1.65 4.21
N TYR A 229 30.96 0.73 3.84
CA TYR A 229 30.79 0.31 2.44
C TYR A 229 29.74 1.10 1.67
N LEU A 230 28.75 1.65 2.39
CA LEU A 230 27.72 2.51 1.85
C LEU A 230 27.87 3.91 2.43
N GLN A 231 27.62 4.92 1.60
CA GLN A 231 27.52 6.30 2.03
C GLN A 231 26.25 6.95 1.47
N SER A 232 25.64 7.85 2.24
CA SER A 232 24.56 8.70 1.74
C SER A 232 25.08 9.63 0.65
N SER A 233 24.48 9.55 -0.52
CA SER A 233 24.65 10.48 -1.64
C SER A 233 24.01 11.83 -1.33
N GLY A 234 24.41 12.88 -2.06
CA GLY A 234 23.93 14.25 -1.85
C GLY A 234 22.45 14.50 -2.21
N ASP A 235 21.78 13.51 -2.81
CA ASP A 235 20.35 13.44 -3.09
C ASP A 235 19.55 12.62 -2.05
N GLY A 236 20.23 12.05 -1.05
CA GLY A 236 19.62 11.22 0.01
C GLY A 236 19.66 9.71 -0.25
N GLY A 237 20.05 9.27 -1.45
CA GLY A 237 20.22 7.85 -1.75
C GLY A 237 21.48 7.22 -1.12
N LEU A 238 21.71 5.93 -1.33
CA LEU A 238 22.88 5.16 -0.89
C LEU A 238 23.75 4.78 -2.09
N GLN A 239 25.06 4.99 -1.98
CA GLN A 239 26.04 4.61 -2.99
C GLN A 239 27.12 3.68 -2.41
N ALA A 240 27.59 2.71 -3.21
CA ALA A 240 28.72 1.86 -2.85
C ALA A 240 30.06 2.62 -2.95
N VAL A 241 30.65 2.96 -1.81
CA VAL A 241 31.95 3.66 -1.73
C VAL A 241 33.13 2.72 -1.49
N ARG A 242 32.87 1.47 -1.11
CA ARG A 242 33.86 0.38 -1.01
C ARG A 242 33.27 -0.91 -1.58
N LEU A 243 34.13 -1.76 -2.14
CA LEU A 243 33.79 -3.12 -2.57
C LEU A 243 34.58 -4.15 -1.77
N PRO A 244 33.97 -5.29 -1.39
CA PRO A 244 34.72 -6.42 -0.83
C PRO A 244 35.67 -7.00 -1.88
N ALA A 245 36.65 -7.79 -1.43
CA ALA A 245 37.42 -8.61 -2.37
C ALA A 245 36.49 -9.64 -3.05
N GLU A 246 36.78 -10.02 -4.30
CA GLU A 246 35.96 -10.98 -5.07
C GLU A 246 35.75 -12.33 -4.36
N ASN A 247 36.69 -12.70 -3.49
CA ASN A 247 36.69 -13.92 -2.69
C ASN A 247 36.69 -13.63 -1.18
N ASP A 248 36.06 -12.53 -0.76
CA ASP A 248 35.94 -12.14 0.65
C ASP A 248 35.13 -13.18 1.46
N PRO A 249 35.71 -13.83 2.51
CA PRO A 249 35.02 -14.86 3.27
C PRO A 249 33.83 -14.36 4.10
N MET A 250 33.79 -13.08 4.46
CA MET A 250 32.68 -12.49 5.22
C MET A 250 31.51 -12.20 4.29
N MET A 251 31.79 -11.62 3.12
CA MET A 251 30.79 -11.44 2.06
C MET A 251 30.22 -12.79 1.60
N GLY A 252 31.05 -13.84 1.51
CA GLY A 252 30.61 -15.20 1.21
C GLY A 252 29.59 -15.75 2.21
N ARG A 253 29.75 -15.51 3.51
CA ARG A 253 28.77 -15.90 4.55
C ARG A 253 27.49 -15.07 4.46
N VAL A 254 27.62 -13.75 4.32
CA VAL A 254 26.48 -12.83 4.17
C VAL A 254 25.60 -13.24 2.98
N LEU A 255 26.18 -13.61 1.85
CA LEU A 255 25.42 -14.05 0.68
C LEU A 255 24.73 -15.41 0.88
N GLN A 256 25.33 -16.33 1.65
CA GLN A 256 24.64 -17.56 2.08
C GLN A 256 23.47 -17.25 3.02
N ILE A 257 23.60 -16.24 3.88
CA ILE A 257 22.51 -15.75 4.76
C ILE A 257 21.40 -15.07 3.94
N ARG A 258 21.71 -14.25 2.92
CA ARG A 258 20.72 -13.71 1.97
C ARG A 258 19.95 -14.82 1.25
N GLN A 259 20.64 -15.89 0.83
CA GLN A 259 19.99 -17.05 0.22
C GLN A 259 19.10 -17.83 1.20
N ARG A 260 19.49 -17.94 2.48
CA ARG A 260 18.66 -18.49 3.57
C ARG A 260 17.42 -17.63 3.85
N GLU A 261 17.53 -16.30 3.76
CA GLU A 261 16.38 -15.38 3.89
C GLU A 261 15.41 -15.53 2.70
N TYR A 262 15.92 -15.60 1.46
CA TYR A 262 15.10 -15.87 0.27
C TYR A 262 14.33 -17.19 0.36
N MET A 263 14.96 -18.29 0.81
CA MET A 263 14.25 -19.57 0.97
C MET A 263 13.08 -19.49 1.96
N LEU A 264 13.18 -18.65 3.01
CA LEU A 264 12.02 -18.38 3.86
C LEU A 264 10.95 -17.57 3.11
N ILE A 265 11.32 -16.49 2.42
CA ILE A 265 10.36 -15.63 1.70
C ILE A 265 9.64 -16.40 0.58
N ASP A 266 10.34 -17.31 -0.10
CA ASP A 266 9.76 -18.22 -1.10
C ASP A 266 8.78 -19.22 -0.44
N THR A 267 9.10 -19.72 0.75
CA THR A 267 8.21 -20.60 1.52
C THR A 267 6.98 -19.85 2.04
N LEU A 268 7.13 -18.61 2.51
CA LEU A 268 6.02 -17.73 2.92
C LEU A 268 5.15 -17.33 1.71
N SER A 269 5.75 -17.02 0.56
CA SER A 269 5.06 -16.75 -0.69
C SER A 269 4.16 -17.92 -1.13
N ALA A 270 4.53 -19.17 -0.83
CA ALA A 270 3.68 -20.33 -1.09
C ALA A 270 2.44 -20.41 -0.17
N TYR A 271 2.52 -19.96 1.09
CA TYR A 271 1.34 -19.82 1.94
C TYR A 271 0.42 -18.70 1.44
N TYR A 272 0.98 -17.58 0.99
CA TYR A 272 0.20 -16.51 0.35
C TYR A 272 -0.46 -16.98 -0.96
N ASP A 273 0.18 -17.86 -1.74
CA ASP A 273 -0.44 -18.46 -2.93
C ASP A 273 -1.61 -19.38 -2.60
N ASN A 274 -1.49 -20.24 -1.57
CA ASN A 274 -2.60 -21.09 -1.12
C ASN A 274 -3.78 -20.22 -0.63
N PHE A 275 -3.50 -19.23 0.24
CA PHE A 275 -4.51 -18.28 0.72
C PHE A 275 -5.23 -17.57 -0.43
N TYR A 276 -4.47 -17.07 -1.41
CA TYR A 276 -5.01 -16.40 -2.60
C TYR A 276 -5.91 -17.33 -3.42
N ASP A 277 -5.47 -18.57 -3.66
CA ASP A 277 -6.25 -19.51 -4.44
C ASP A 277 -7.50 -20.01 -3.68
N ASP A 278 -7.47 -20.15 -2.35
CA ASP A 278 -8.65 -20.50 -1.56
C ASP A 278 -9.63 -19.31 -1.43
N MET A 279 -9.12 -18.09 -1.25
CA MET A 279 -9.92 -16.86 -1.17
C MET A 279 -10.66 -16.51 -2.46
N TRP A 280 -10.07 -16.83 -3.64
CA TRP A 280 -10.55 -16.36 -4.95
C TRP A 280 -12.07 -16.47 -5.12
N GLY A 281 -12.65 -17.65 -4.88
CA GLY A 281 -14.09 -17.89 -5.13
C GLY A 281 -14.98 -17.03 -4.24
N SER A 282 -14.76 -17.08 -2.93
CA SER A 282 -15.52 -16.25 -1.97
C SER A 282 -15.36 -14.76 -2.23
N TYR A 283 -14.18 -14.31 -2.66
CA TYR A 283 -13.90 -12.90 -2.95
C TYR A 283 -14.49 -12.42 -4.28
N GLU A 284 -14.52 -13.27 -5.31
CA GLU A 284 -15.23 -13.01 -6.56
C GLU A 284 -16.75 -12.94 -6.32
N ASP A 285 -17.33 -13.93 -5.63
CA ASP A 285 -18.75 -13.93 -5.25
C ASP A 285 -19.12 -12.72 -4.37
N TRP A 286 -18.30 -12.37 -3.36
CA TRP A 286 -18.54 -11.21 -2.49
C TRP A 286 -18.58 -9.90 -3.29
N ARG A 287 -17.59 -9.64 -4.16
CA ARG A 287 -17.55 -8.44 -5.03
C ARG A 287 -18.77 -8.39 -5.96
N VAL A 288 -19.10 -9.52 -6.60
CA VAL A 288 -20.28 -9.67 -7.46
C VAL A 288 -21.60 -9.42 -6.71
N HIS A 289 -21.67 -9.76 -5.43
CA HIS A 289 -22.84 -9.47 -4.59
C HIS A 289 -22.88 -8.02 -4.06
N ARG A 290 -21.72 -7.39 -3.78
CA ARG A 290 -21.65 -5.97 -3.40
C ARG A 290 -22.09 -5.05 -4.52
N ILE A 291 -21.54 -5.19 -5.73
CA ILE A 291 -21.90 -4.32 -6.87
C ILE A 291 -23.40 -4.38 -7.20
N LYS A 292 -24.01 -5.57 -7.16
CA LYS A 292 -25.46 -5.74 -7.37
C LYS A 292 -26.30 -5.10 -6.28
N GLU A 293 -25.82 -5.02 -5.04
CA GLU A 293 -26.50 -4.29 -3.97
C GLU A 293 -26.38 -2.77 -4.18
N LEU A 294 -25.20 -2.27 -4.58
CA LEU A 294 -25.00 -0.86 -4.94
C LEU A 294 -25.90 -0.44 -6.12
N GLU A 295 -26.04 -1.28 -7.17
CA GLU A 295 -27.00 -1.08 -8.26
C GLU A 295 -28.45 -0.97 -7.74
N ASN A 296 -28.89 -1.90 -6.89
CA ASN A 296 -30.24 -1.88 -6.31
C ASN A 296 -30.49 -0.62 -5.49
N GLN A 297 -29.51 -0.17 -4.71
CA GLN A 297 -29.61 1.06 -3.91
C GLN A 297 -29.68 2.31 -4.81
N ARG A 298 -28.87 2.38 -5.88
CA ARG A 298 -28.92 3.45 -6.90
C ARG A 298 -30.25 3.47 -7.63
N GLU A 299 -30.78 2.31 -8.01
CA GLU A 299 -32.13 2.17 -8.58
C GLU A 299 -33.20 2.67 -7.62
N LEU A 300 -33.17 2.25 -6.35
CA LEU A 300 -34.12 2.65 -5.32
C LEU A 300 -34.05 4.15 -5.05
N GLY A 301 -32.85 4.74 -4.97
CA GLY A 301 -32.64 6.19 -4.81
C GLY A 301 -33.19 7.00 -6.00
N ARG A 302 -32.84 6.62 -7.24
CA ARG A 302 -33.36 7.27 -8.46
C ARG A 302 -34.88 7.12 -8.60
N LYS A 303 -35.44 5.99 -8.16
CA LYS A 303 -36.90 5.77 -8.12
C LYS A 303 -37.55 6.50 -6.93
N SER A 304 -36.83 6.75 -5.83
CA SER A 304 -37.30 7.44 -4.61
C SER A 304 -37.69 8.89 -4.84
N LEU A 305 -36.97 9.63 -5.70
CA LEU A 305 -37.30 11.03 -6.04
C LEU A 305 -38.72 11.20 -6.61
N ASN A 306 -39.26 10.17 -7.28
CA ASN A 306 -40.67 10.13 -7.71
C ASN A 306 -41.59 9.28 -6.80
N ARG A 307 -41.03 8.38 -5.96
CA ARG A 307 -41.81 7.45 -5.11
C ARG A 307 -41.98 7.89 -3.66
N THR A 308 -41.21 8.84 -3.13
CA THR A 308 -41.44 9.40 -1.78
C THR A 308 -42.82 10.07 -1.70
N LEU A 309 -43.24 10.78 -2.75
CA LEU A 309 -44.59 11.34 -2.85
C LEU A 309 -45.67 10.25 -2.95
N LEU A 310 -45.43 9.18 -3.71
CA LEU A 310 -46.39 8.07 -3.91
C LEU A 310 -46.52 7.16 -2.68
N GLY A 311 -45.42 6.89 -1.97
CA GLY A 311 -45.40 6.09 -0.74
C GLY A 311 -46.07 6.81 0.44
N ALA A 312 -45.78 8.11 0.61
CA ALA A 312 -46.51 8.94 1.57
C ALA A 312 -48.01 9.02 1.23
N ALA A 313 -48.36 9.17 -0.06
CA ALA A 313 -49.75 9.15 -0.51
C ALA A 313 -50.44 7.79 -0.27
N ALA A 314 -49.73 6.67 -0.32
CA ALA A 314 -50.28 5.35 -0.01
C ALA A 314 -50.65 5.22 1.48
N ILE A 315 -49.82 5.73 2.39
CA ILE A 315 -50.08 5.69 3.84
C ILE A 315 -51.22 6.65 4.22
N VAL A 316 -51.22 7.88 3.69
CA VAL A 316 -52.31 8.85 3.95
C VAL A 316 -53.62 8.42 3.28
N GLY A 317 -53.55 7.84 2.08
CA GLY A 317 -54.72 7.32 1.36
C GLY A 317 -55.37 6.10 2.03
N ALA A 318 -54.58 5.24 2.68
CA ALA A 318 -55.11 4.13 3.47
C ALA A 318 -55.95 4.63 4.66
N ILE A 319 -55.48 5.65 5.38
CA ILE A 319 -56.18 6.23 6.54
C ILE A 319 -57.44 7.01 6.10
N ALA A 320 -57.38 7.73 4.98
CA ALA A 320 -58.52 8.49 4.46
C ALA A 320 -59.75 7.62 4.11
N LEU A 321 -59.54 6.37 3.68
CA LEU A 321 -60.60 5.42 3.32
C LEU A 321 -61.24 4.72 4.53
N GLU A 322 -60.63 4.76 5.71
CA GLU A 322 -61.22 4.16 6.93
C GLU A 322 -62.21 5.10 7.65
N VAL A 323 -62.11 6.41 7.41
CA VAL A 323 -63.03 7.43 7.95
C VAL A 323 -64.22 7.71 7.02
N ALA A 324 -64.05 7.53 5.71
CA ALA A 324 -65.10 7.73 4.72
C ALA A 324 -65.86 6.42 4.41
N GLY A 325 -66.81 6.05 5.29
CA GLY A 325 -67.56 4.79 5.23
C GLY A 325 -68.44 4.60 3.99
N VAL A 326 -67.85 4.18 2.87
CA VAL A 326 -68.52 3.88 1.59
C VAL A 326 -68.46 2.38 1.29
N GLY A 327 -69.59 1.70 1.36
CA GLY A 327 -69.68 0.27 1.05
C GLY A 327 -69.65 -0.01 -0.47
N GLY A 328 -68.65 -0.74 -0.95
CA GLY A 328 -68.56 -1.12 -2.37
C GLY A 328 -67.37 -2.03 -2.73
N SER A 329 -67.57 -3.35 -2.66
CA SER A 329 -66.79 -4.39 -3.38
C SER A 329 -65.27 -4.18 -3.56
N THR A 330 -64.50 -4.09 -2.47
CA THR A 330 -63.03 -3.87 -2.49
C THR A 330 -62.17 -5.14 -2.66
N ALA A 331 -62.76 -6.28 -3.03
CA ALA A 331 -62.05 -7.56 -3.17
C ALA A 331 -60.94 -7.56 -4.23
N GLY A 332 -61.17 -6.91 -5.38
CA GLY A 332 -60.19 -6.88 -6.48
C GLY A 332 -58.95 -6.02 -6.17
N LEU A 333 -59.13 -4.88 -5.51
CA LEU A 333 -58.05 -3.91 -5.28
C LEU A 333 -57.08 -4.37 -4.20
N ARG A 334 -57.57 -5.10 -3.17
CA ARG A 334 -56.74 -5.63 -2.08
C ARG A 334 -55.71 -6.66 -2.58
N ASN A 335 -56.11 -7.52 -3.52
CA ASN A 335 -55.20 -8.50 -4.13
C ASN A 335 -54.14 -7.84 -5.02
N LEU A 336 -54.48 -6.74 -5.71
CA LEU A 336 -53.55 -6.02 -6.58
C LEU A 336 -52.42 -5.34 -5.78
N MET A 337 -52.74 -4.77 -4.61
CA MET A 337 -51.75 -4.17 -3.71
C MET A 337 -50.81 -5.21 -3.09
N ILE A 338 -51.32 -6.41 -2.75
CA ILE A 338 -50.51 -7.50 -2.18
C ILE A 338 -49.54 -8.08 -3.23
N LEU A 339 -49.96 -8.22 -4.50
CA LEU A 339 -49.06 -8.66 -5.58
C LEU A 339 -48.01 -7.61 -5.97
N GLY A 340 -48.38 -6.32 -5.96
CA GLY A 340 -47.47 -5.24 -6.39
C GLY A 340 -46.40 -4.84 -5.37
N GLY A 341 -46.65 -5.03 -4.07
CA GLY A 341 -45.73 -4.57 -3.01
C GLY A 341 -44.55 -5.51 -2.71
N ALA A 342 -44.75 -6.83 -2.83
CA ALA A 342 -43.81 -7.81 -2.29
C ALA A 342 -42.52 -8.01 -3.13
N VAL A 343 -42.56 -7.76 -4.43
CA VAL A 343 -41.46 -8.11 -5.36
C VAL A 343 -40.22 -7.23 -5.15
N ALA A 344 -40.40 -5.97 -4.74
CA ALA A 344 -39.31 -5.00 -4.60
C ALA A 344 -38.48 -5.12 -3.31
N LEU A 345 -38.89 -5.96 -2.35
CA LEU A 345 -38.18 -6.15 -1.08
C LEU A 345 -37.36 -7.45 -1.03
N LYS A 346 -37.65 -8.41 -1.92
CA LYS A 346 -37.00 -9.72 -1.85
C LYS A 346 -35.59 -9.73 -2.46
N SER A 347 -35.35 -9.01 -3.55
CA SER A 347 -34.05 -9.02 -4.25
C SER A 347 -32.90 -8.54 -3.37
N GLY A 348 -33.00 -7.33 -2.80
CA GLY A 348 -31.94 -6.76 -1.95
C GLY A 348 -31.73 -7.55 -0.65
N TYR A 349 -32.80 -8.05 -0.01
CA TYR A 349 -32.66 -8.86 1.20
C TYR A 349 -31.92 -10.19 0.91
N ASP A 350 -32.31 -10.91 -0.14
CA ASP A 350 -31.64 -12.15 -0.52
C ASP A 350 -30.17 -11.90 -0.94
N LEU A 351 -29.88 -10.81 -1.67
CA LEU A 351 -28.52 -10.41 -2.08
C LEU A 351 -27.63 -10.06 -0.89
N GLY A 352 -28.09 -9.22 0.04
CA GLY A 352 -27.34 -8.84 1.23
C GLY A 352 -27.04 -10.03 2.16
N GLN A 353 -27.92 -11.03 2.22
CA GLN A 353 -27.63 -12.28 2.92
C GLN A 353 -26.55 -13.12 2.22
N GLN A 354 -26.53 -13.20 0.88
CA GLN A 354 -25.43 -13.87 0.16
C GLN A 354 -24.10 -13.11 0.37
N ALA A 355 -24.08 -11.79 0.17
CA ALA A 355 -22.90 -10.96 0.40
C ALA A 355 -22.29 -11.21 1.79
N LYS A 356 -23.13 -11.31 2.83
CA LYS A 356 -22.68 -11.64 4.17
C LYS A 356 -22.06 -13.04 4.29
N ILE A 357 -22.65 -14.08 3.68
CA ILE A 357 -22.10 -15.44 3.74
C ILE A 357 -20.68 -15.50 3.15
N HIS A 358 -20.45 -14.82 2.01
CA HIS A 358 -19.12 -14.76 1.41
C HIS A 358 -18.15 -13.87 2.22
N SER A 359 -18.62 -12.77 2.79
CA SER A 359 -17.88 -11.94 3.76
C SER A 359 -17.42 -12.74 4.99
N ASP A 360 -18.32 -13.50 5.62
CA ASP A 360 -17.99 -14.35 6.77
C ASP A 360 -16.98 -15.44 6.38
N ALA A 361 -17.08 -16.02 5.18
CA ALA A 361 -16.08 -16.98 4.68
C ALA A 361 -14.69 -16.34 4.40
N ILE A 362 -14.64 -15.10 3.89
CA ILE A 362 -13.37 -14.37 3.72
C ILE A 362 -12.74 -14.06 5.10
N ARG A 363 -13.56 -13.66 6.08
CA ARG A 363 -13.10 -13.41 7.46
C ARG A 363 -12.59 -14.70 8.11
N GLU A 364 -13.29 -15.83 7.98
CA GLU A 364 -12.82 -17.14 8.47
C GLU A 364 -11.50 -17.58 7.79
N LEU A 365 -11.32 -17.29 6.49
CA LEU A 365 -10.03 -17.49 5.79
C LEU A 365 -8.93 -16.54 6.31
N GLY A 366 -9.24 -15.29 6.63
CA GLY A 366 -8.30 -14.33 7.22
C GLY A 366 -7.86 -14.73 8.64
N GLU A 367 -8.82 -15.08 9.50
CA GLU A 367 -8.60 -15.57 10.86
C GLU A 367 -7.76 -16.86 10.87
N SER A 368 -8.10 -17.83 10.01
CA SER A 368 -7.30 -19.06 9.86
C SER A 368 -5.93 -18.80 9.26
N PHE A 369 -5.76 -17.88 8.31
CA PHE A 369 -4.43 -17.51 7.81
C PHE A 369 -3.55 -16.90 8.91
N GLN A 370 -4.08 -16.08 9.81
CA GLN A 370 -3.31 -15.58 10.95
C GLN A 370 -2.95 -16.69 11.96
N ALA A 371 -3.81 -17.69 12.15
CA ALA A 371 -3.65 -18.76 13.13
C ALA A 371 -2.79 -19.96 12.66
N ASP A 372 -2.94 -20.37 11.39
CA ASP A 372 -2.52 -21.68 10.88
C ASP A 372 -1.34 -21.63 9.88
N VAL A 373 -0.55 -20.54 9.84
CA VAL A 373 0.74 -20.52 9.10
C VAL A 373 1.62 -21.65 9.62
N THR A 374 1.70 -22.73 8.85
CA THR A 374 2.13 -24.03 9.38
C THR A 374 3.57 -23.93 9.90
N PRO A 375 3.81 -24.24 11.19
CA PRO A 375 5.09 -23.97 11.86
C PRO A 375 6.31 -24.50 11.11
N MET A 376 7.22 -23.60 10.73
CA MET A 376 8.42 -23.99 10.02
C MET A 376 9.44 -24.64 10.96
N LEU A 377 9.85 -25.86 10.61
CA LEU A 377 11.00 -26.52 11.22
C LEU A 377 12.26 -26.07 10.47
N VAL A 378 13.19 -25.46 11.20
CA VAL A 378 14.45 -24.96 10.62
C VAL A 378 15.63 -25.50 11.42
N GLU A 379 16.63 -26.03 10.73
CA GLU A 379 17.84 -26.57 11.35
C GLU A 379 18.89 -25.48 11.52
N VAL A 380 19.27 -25.22 12.78
CA VAL A 380 20.27 -24.25 13.20
C VAL A 380 21.32 -24.98 14.04
N GLU A 381 22.57 -25.00 13.58
CA GLU A 381 23.70 -25.69 14.25
C GLU A 381 23.44 -27.17 14.63
N GLY A 382 22.60 -27.87 13.86
CA GLY A 382 22.18 -29.26 14.13
C GLY A 382 21.04 -29.41 15.14
N GLN A 383 20.38 -28.31 15.53
CA GLN A 383 19.16 -28.31 16.34
C GLN A 383 17.96 -27.87 15.48
N THR A 384 16.87 -28.63 15.52
CA THR A 384 15.63 -28.25 14.83
C THR A 384 14.83 -27.28 15.70
N MET A 385 14.86 -26.00 15.34
CA MET A 385 13.97 -24.98 15.91
C MET A 385 12.63 -24.98 15.18
N LYS A 386 11.56 -24.53 15.86
CA LYS A 386 10.19 -24.48 15.33
C LYS A 386 9.66 -23.06 15.43
N LEU A 387 9.64 -22.35 14.30
CA LEU A 387 9.04 -21.01 14.20
C LEU A 387 7.51 -21.13 14.30
N THR A 388 6.85 -20.18 14.96
CA THR A 388 5.38 -20.22 15.18
C THR A 388 4.73 -18.83 15.14
N GLY A 389 3.41 -18.78 14.94
CA GLY A 389 2.64 -17.54 14.80
C GLY A 389 2.50 -17.10 13.34
N SER A 390 2.09 -15.85 13.12
CA SER A 390 1.84 -15.32 11.77
C SER A 390 3.09 -15.30 10.87
N ALA A 391 2.89 -15.15 9.56
CA ALA A 391 3.96 -15.07 8.57
C ALA A 391 5.02 -14.00 8.93
N GLU A 392 4.59 -12.84 9.41
CA GLU A 392 5.48 -11.79 9.92
C GLU A 392 6.23 -12.21 11.19
N ALA A 393 5.57 -12.91 12.12
CA ALA A 393 6.19 -13.31 13.38
C ALA A 393 7.33 -14.32 13.13
N GLN A 394 7.06 -15.33 12.30
CA GLN A 394 8.08 -16.31 11.87
C GLN A 394 9.22 -15.62 11.09
N TYR A 395 8.91 -14.63 10.25
CA TYR A 395 9.92 -13.84 9.53
C TYR A 395 10.79 -12.98 10.45
N ARG A 396 10.19 -12.28 11.43
CA ARG A 396 10.91 -11.48 12.43
C ARG A 396 11.76 -12.36 13.37
N GLU A 397 11.28 -13.55 13.73
CA GLU A 397 12.04 -14.54 14.49
C GLU A 397 13.24 -15.06 13.67
N TRP A 398 13.03 -15.38 12.39
CA TRP A 398 14.11 -15.83 11.49
C TRP A 398 15.20 -14.78 11.27
N ARG A 399 14.83 -13.50 11.06
CA ARG A 399 15.80 -12.39 10.93
C ARG A 399 16.74 -12.33 12.14
N LYS A 400 16.22 -12.50 13.36
CA LYS A 400 17.02 -12.55 14.60
C LYS A 400 17.92 -13.80 14.64
N LEU A 401 17.41 -14.97 14.27
CA LEU A 401 18.21 -16.20 14.22
C LEU A 401 19.35 -16.11 13.20
N LEU A 402 19.12 -15.51 12.02
CA LEU A 402 20.16 -15.29 11.02
C LEU A 402 21.28 -14.36 11.52
N GLN A 403 20.95 -13.30 12.25
CA GLN A 403 21.92 -12.44 12.92
C GLN A 403 22.69 -13.19 14.01
N GLN A 404 22.00 -13.98 14.85
CA GLN A 404 22.64 -14.78 15.90
C GLN A 404 23.62 -15.82 15.33
N ILE A 405 23.23 -16.55 14.27
CA ILE A 405 24.08 -17.50 13.55
C ILE A 405 25.34 -16.79 13.03
N TYR A 406 25.20 -15.60 12.45
CA TYR A 406 26.34 -14.83 11.94
C TYR A 406 27.36 -14.49 13.05
N LEU A 407 26.88 -14.00 14.21
CA LEU A 407 27.74 -13.66 15.35
C LEU A 407 28.48 -14.92 15.88
N THR A 408 27.76 -16.04 16.06
CA THR A 408 28.36 -17.31 16.51
C THR A 408 29.35 -17.90 15.49
N GLU A 409 29.00 -17.95 14.19
CA GLU A 409 29.87 -18.47 13.12
C GLU A 409 31.17 -17.66 12.89
N THR A 410 31.19 -16.39 13.31
CA THR A 410 32.32 -15.48 13.10
C THR A 410 33.14 -15.22 14.37
N GLY A 411 32.60 -15.50 15.55
CA GLY A 411 33.23 -15.15 16.83
C GLY A 411 33.21 -13.65 17.12
N LEU A 412 32.44 -12.87 16.36
CA LEU A 412 32.13 -11.49 16.67
C LEU A 412 31.12 -11.49 17.82
N VAL A 413 31.60 -11.29 19.04
CA VAL A 413 30.74 -11.16 20.22
C VAL A 413 29.96 -9.86 20.08
N GLY A 414 28.70 -9.95 19.67
CA GLY A 414 27.77 -8.85 19.80
C GLY A 414 27.60 -8.51 21.29
N LEU A 415 27.69 -7.23 21.62
CA LEU A 415 27.17 -6.73 22.89
C LEU A 415 25.68 -7.06 22.93
N ASP A 416 25.22 -7.66 24.02
CA ASP A 416 23.80 -7.92 24.24
C ASP A 416 23.06 -6.58 24.32
N PRO A 417 22.04 -6.30 23.49
CA PRO A 417 21.34 -5.02 23.50
C PRO A 417 20.55 -4.77 24.80
N ASP A 418 20.36 -5.78 25.66
CA ASP A 418 19.82 -5.64 27.02
C ASP A 418 20.92 -5.64 28.11
N GLN A 419 22.22 -5.72 27.78
CA GLN A 419 23.29 -5.44 28.75
C GLN A 419 23.49 -3.92 28.91
N PRO A 420 23.43 -3.38 30.14
CA PRO A 420 23.90 -2.02 30.41
C PRO A 420 25.44 -1.95 30.27
N ASP A 421 25.94 -0.82 29.77
CA ASP A 421 27.39 -0.59 29.60
C ASP A 421 28.16 -0.72 30.94
N ASP A 422 29.03 -1.73 31.04
CA ASP A 422 29.90 -1.96 32.21
C ASP A 422 30.87 -0.77 32.48
N ASP A 423 31.02 0.17 31.55
CA ASP A 423 31.81 1.40 31.71
C ASP A 423 31.24 2.34 32.81
N GLU A 424 29.95 2.24 33.18
CA GLU A 424 29.40 3.05 34.27
C GLU A 424 30.00 2.71 35.65
N ALA A 425 30.64 1.54 35.78
CA ALA A 425 31.32 1.10 37.00
C ALA A 425 32.55 1.97 37.40
N SER A 426 33.01 2.87 36.52
CA SER A 426 34.16 3.76 36.76
C SER A 426 33.78 5.17 37.23
N ALA A 427 32.49 5.49 37.39
CA ALA A 427 32.04 6.81 37.82
C ALA A 427 32.43 7.09 39.31
N PRO A 428 33.13 8.20 39.63
CA PRO A 428 33.35 8.57 41.02
C PRO A 428 32.02 8.96 41.69
N PRO A 429 31.78 8.58 42.96
CA PRO A 429 30.48 8.74 43.60
C PRO A 429 30.04 10.22 43.64
N PRO A 430 28.75 10.52 43.40
CA PRO A 430 28.28 11.89 43.24
C PRO A 430 28.53 12.72 44.48
N ALA A 431 28.97 13.96 44.27
CA ALA A 431 29.30 14.90 45.34
C ALA A 431 28.08 15.14 46.24
N GLN A 432 28.25 14.94 47.56
CA GLN A 432 27.16 15.15 48.52
C GLN A 432 26.68 16.62 48.48
N PRO A 433 25.36 16.87 48.43
CA PRO A 433 24.85 18.24 48.46
C PRO A 433 25.22 18.92 49.78
N PRO A 434 25.46 20.25 49.78
CA PRO A 434 25.95 20.95 50.95
C PRO A 434 24.96 20.86 52.11
N ARG A 435 25.44 20.40 53.28
CA ARG A 435 24.67 20.39 54.52
C ARG A 435 24.29 21.83 54.89
N ILE A 436 23.03 22.19 54.69
CA ILE A 436 22.44 23.41 55.27
C ILE A 436 22.47 23.24 56.78
N GLN A 437 23.32 24.01 57.46
CA GLN A 437 23.27 24.14 58.91
C GLN A 437 22.13 25.10 59.27
N LEU A 438 21.05 24.57 59.83
CA LEU A 438 20.05 25.37 60.51
C LEU A 438 20.56 25.70 61.92
N GLU A 439 21.13 26.89 62.07
CA GLU A 439 21.45 27.43 63.39
C GLU A 439 20.18 27.92 64.10
N ARG A 440 19.70 27.07 65.03
CA ARG A 440 18.81 27.35 66.18
C ARG A 440 17.60 28.26 65.96
#